data_AF-A0A6B9Y7L2-F1
#
_entry.id   AF-A0A6B9Y7L2-F1
#
_cell.length_a   1.000
_cell.length_b   1.000
_cell.length_c   1.000
_cell.angle_alpha   90.00
_cell.angle_beta   90.00
_cell.angle_gamma   90.00
#
_symmetry.space_group_name_H-M   'P 1'
#
loop_
_entity.id
_entity.type
_entity.pdbx_description
1 polymer ?
#
loop_
_entity_poly.entity_id
_entity_poly.type
_entity_poly.pdbx_seq_one_letter_code
_entity_poly.pdbx_strand_id
1 'polypeptide(L)'
;MYAVVGCKECATLWLLADPETSETATCPRCEKRHRTDRLKRFFESADREAAREARSALLAKKHGDSEAFAEVAHASELAERAEEAGIDDREYLEGVGIDPDAVDAVADRPSPGGGGTSGGRSRIEIVREAVDAAEEPTEEGIVSYAAADGVPAETARDLLEKLRRRGEVSESRGRYRLI
;
A
#
# COMPACT_ATOMS: atom_id res chain seq x y z
N MET A 1 -13.48 4.78 15.07
CA MET A 1 -14.15 3.72 15.87
C MET A 1 -14.30 2.48 15.02
N TYR A 2 -14.26 1.27 15.59
CA TYR A 2 -14.29 0.00 14.86
C TYR A 2 -15.42 -0.89 15.34
N ALA A 3 -16.11 -1.53 14.40
CA ALA A 3 -17.13 -2.54 14.68
C ALA A 3 -16.87 -3.85 13.95
N VAL A 4 -17.10 -4.97 14.63
CA VAL A 4 -17.15 -6.30 13.99
C VAL A 4 -18.57 -6.52 13.47
N VAL A 5 -18.71 -6.63 12.16
CA VAL A 5 -20.00 -6.79 11.48
C VAL A 5 -20.04 -8.10 10.68
N GLY A 6 -21.25 -8.58 10.37
CA GLY A 6 -21.46 -9.84 9.65
C GLY A 6 -22.36 -9.72 8.42
N CYS A 7 -21.98 -10.43 7.36
CA CYS A 7 -22.72 -10.43 6.10
C CYS A 7 -23.94 -11.35 6.24
N LYS A 8 -25.11 -10.85 5.87
CA LYS A 8 -26.36 -11.64 5.92
C LYS A 8 -26.42 -12.77 4.88
N GLU A 9 -25.59 -12.70 3.84
CA GLU A 9 -25.62 -13.64 2.71
C GLU A 9 -24.61 -14.77 2.88
N CYS A 10 -23.34 -14.43 3.16
CA CYS A 10 -22.26 -15.40 3.23
C CYS A 10 -21.72 -15.61 4.65
N ALA A 11 -22.33 -14.99 5.66
CA ALA A 11 -21.96 -15.08 7.07
C ALA A 11 -20.50 -14.70 7.39
N THR A 12 -19.83 -13.97 6.49
CA THR A 12 -18.47 -13.46 6.71
C THR A 12 -18.48 -12.36 7.76
N LEU A 13 -17.58 -12.45 8.74
CA LEU A 13 -17.32 -11.39 9.71
C LEU A 13 -16.14 -10.52 9.23
N TRP A 14 -16.23 -9.19 9.38
CA TRP A 14 -15.13 -8.27 9.06
C TRP A 14 -15.15 -7.05 9.99
N LEU A 15 -14.06 -6.28 10.00
CA LEU A 15 -13.98 -5.00 10.71
C LEU A 15 -14.46 -3.86 9.81
N LEU A 16 -15.37 -3.04 10.32
CA LEU A 16 -15.80 -1.80 9.70
C LEU A 16 -15.26 -0.61 10.49
N ALA A 17 -14.54 0.27 9.81
CA ALA A 17 -14.10 1.54 10.37
C ALA A 17 -15.24 2.58 10.28
N ASP A 18 -15.34 3.41 11.31
CA ASP A 18 -16.28 4.52 11.45
C ASP A 18 -17.71 4.17 11.02
N PRO A 19 -18.32 3.17 11.69
CA PRO A 19 -19.65 2.67 11.33
C PRO A 19 -20.77 3.69 11.55
N GLU A 20 -20.48 4.83 12.19
CA GLU A 20 -21.42 5.94 12.39
C GLU A 20 -21.47 6.89 11.20
N THR A 21 -20.35 7.07 10.49
CA THR A 21 -20.26 7.97 9.33
C THR A 21 -20.38 7.21 8.01
N SER A 22 -20.04 5.92 8.00
CA SER A 22 -20.11 5.09 6.80
C SER A 22 -21.54 4.60 6.52
N GLU A 23 -22.21 5.15 5.51
CA GLU A 23 -23.58 4.71 5.17
C GLU A 23 -23.68 3.28 4.62
N THR A 24 -22.63 2.85 3.93
CA THR A 24 -22.58 1.53 3.28
C THR A 24 -21.29 0.80 3.60
N ALA A 25 -21.37 -0.52 3.70
CA ALA A 25 -20.23 -1.39 3.86
C ALA A 25 -20.29 -2.53 2.84
N THR A 26 -19.16 -2.81 2.19
CA THR A 26 -19.04 -3.89 1.22
C THR A 26 -18.47 -5.13 1.89
N CYS A 27 -19.11 -6.28 1.71
CA CYS A 27 -18.58 -7.54 2.23
C CYS A 27 -17.28 -7.91 1.50
N PRO A 28 -16.16 -8.19 2.20
CA PRO A 28 -14.89 -8.52 1.53
C PRO A 28 -14.85 -9.92 0.90
N ARG A 29 -15.87 -10.75 1.11
CA ARG A 29 -15.92 -12.11 0.55
C ARG A 29 -16.83 -12.23 -0.67
N CYS A 30 -18.06 -11.72 -0.58
CA CYS A 30 -19.04 -11.82 -1.66
C CYS A 30 -19.30 -10.49 -2.37
N GLU A 31 -18.59 -9.43 -1.98
CA GLU A 31 -18.64 -8.08 -2.57
C GLU A 31 -20.02 -7.41 -2.55
N LYS A 32 -21.01 -8.01 -1.88
CA LYS A 32 -22.32 -7.41 -1.74
C LYS A 32 -22.24 -6.15 -0.87
N ARG A 33 -22.85 -5.07 -1.35
CA ARG A 33 -22.99 -3.82 -0.61
C ARG A 33 -24.16 -3.92 0.37
N HIS A 34 -23.91 -3.57 1.61
CA HIS A 34 -24.89 -3.51 2.68
C HIS A 34 -25.04 -2.08 3.18
N ARG A 35 -26.24 -1.73 3.69
CA ARG A 35 -26.42 -0.51 4.47
C ARG A 35 -25.90 -0.75 5.89
N THR A 36 -25.02 0.14 6.37
CA THR A 36 -24.29 -0.05 7.63
C THR A 36 -25.21 -0.08 8.84
N ASP A 37 -26.25 0.77 8.85
CA ASP A 37 -27.30 0.82 9.87
C ASP A 37 -28.06 -0.52 10.05
N ARG A 38 -28.12 -1.34 8.99
CA ARG A 38 -28.81 -2.64 8.98
C ARG A 38 -27.89 -3.81 9.31
N LEU A 39 -26.59 -3.59 9.45
CA LEU A 39 -25.64 -4.64 9.82
C LEU A 39 -25.68 -4.87 11.33
N LYS A 40 -25.69 -6.15 11.72
CA LYS A 40 -25.53 -6.51 13.13
C LYS A 40 -24.08 -6.22 13.54
N ARG A 41 -23.93 -5.38 14.57
CA ARG A 41 -22.65 -5.12 15.24
C ARG A 41 -22.49 -6.15 16.35
N PHE A 42 -21.47 -7.00 16.24
CA PHE A 42 -21.18 -8.04 17.21
C PHE A 42 -20.26 -7.55 18.33
N PHE A 43 -19.43 -6.56 18.02
CA PHE A 43 -18.49 -5.93 18.94
C PHE A 43 -18.16 -4.53 18.43
N GLU A 44 -17.90 -3.58 19.33
CA GLU A 44 -17.53 -2.20 19.02
C GLU A 44 -16.40 -1.76 19.95
N SER A 45 -15.39 -1.08 19.41
CA SER A 45 -14.27 -0.52 20.17
C SER A 45 -13.65 0.68 19.45
N ALA A 46 -13.08 1.62 20.19
CA ALA A 46 -12.23 2.66 19.60
C ALA A 46 -10.88 2.10 19.14
N ASP A 47 -10.42 1.03 19.78
CA ASP A 47 -9.16 0.34 19.46
C ASP A 47 -9.38 -0.72 18.37
N ARG A 48 -8.57 -0.63 17.32
CA ARG A 48 -8.57 -1.55 16.17
C ARG A 48 -8.11 -2.94 16.58
N GLU A 49 -7.14 -3.04 17.50
CA GLU A 49 -6.58 -4.33 17.93
C GLU A 49 -7.59 -5.11 18.74
N ALA A 50 -8.23 -4.48 19.73
CA ALA A 50 -9.36 -5.08 20.45
C ALA A 50 -10.47 -5.56 19.51
N ALA A 51 -10.81 -4.80 18.46
CA ALA A 51 -11.80 -5.22 17.47
C ALA A 51 -11.32 -6.41 16.60
N ARG A 52 -10.01 -6.49 16.32
CA ARG A 52 -9.40 -7.61 15.59
C ARG A 52 -9.45 -8.88 16.43
N GLU A 53 -9.08 -8.78 17.71
CA GLU A 53 -9.15 -9.88 18.66
C GLU A 53 -10.57 -10.41 18.82
N ALA A 54 -11.54 -9.52 19.05
CA ALA A 54 -12.95 -9.89 19.17
C ALA A 54 -13.48 -10.59 17.91
N ARG A 55 -13.05 -10.17 16.71
CA ARG A 55 -13.40 -10.86 15.46
C ARG A 55 -12.82 -12.27 15.44
N SER A 56 -11.58 -12.47 15.85
CA SER A 56 -10.93 -13.78 15.92
C SER A 56 -11.66 -14.71 16.88
N ALA A 57 -11.99 -14.24 18.08
CA ALA A 57 -12.77 -14.99 19.07
C ALA A 57 -14.16 -15.39 18.54
N LEU A 58 -14.85 -14.48 17.83
CA LEU A 58 -16.15 -14.78 17.21
C LEU A 58 -16.05 -15.84 16.11
N LEU A 59 -14.96 -15.83 15.33
CA LEU A 59 -14.70 -16.85 14.31
C LEU A 59 -14.40 -18.21 14.94
N ALA A 60 -13.54 -18.26 15.96
CA ALA A 60 -13.25 -19.49 16.70
C ALA A 60 -14.52 -20.09 17.29
N LYS A 61 -15.35 -19.25 17.95
CA LYS A 61 -16.67 -19.68 18.45
C LYS A 61 -17.59 -20.21 17.35
N LYS A 62 -17.59 -19.58 16.18
CA LYS A 62 -18.41 -20.01 15.04
C LYS A 62 -17.96 -21.38 14.50
N HIS A 63 -16.68 -21.71 14.60
CA HIS A 63 -16.12 -22.96 14.11
C HIS A 63 -16.03 -24.07 15.18
N GLY A 64 -16.28 -23.75 16.45
CA GLY A 64 -16.19 -24.70 17.56
C GLY A 64 -14.82 -24.74 18.24
N ASP A 65 -13.88 -23.89 17.81
CA ASP A 65 -12.48 -23.90 18.23
C ASP A 65 -12.20 -22.94 19.41
N SER A 66 -13.19 -22.72 20.29
CA SER A 66 -13.05 -21.67 21.33
C SER A 66 -11.99 -22.00 22.38
N GLU A 67 -11.84 -23.29 22.71
CA GLU A 67 -10.81 -23.76 23.65
C GLU A 67 -9.41 -23.60 23.06
N ALA A 68 -9.21 -24.05 21.82
CA ALA A 68 -7.94 -23.86 21.10
C ALA A 68 -7.58 -22.38 20.95
N PHE A 69 -8.56 -21.51 20.69
CA PHE A 69 -8.32 -20.08 20.62
C PHE A 69 -7.91 -19.48 21.97
N ALA A 70 -8.42 -19.99 23.10
CA ALA A 70 -8.04 -19.50 24.42
C ALA A 70 -6.60 -19.84 24.80
N GLU A 71 -5.98 -20.84 24.17
CA GLU A 71 -4.57 -21.19 24.34
C GLU A 71 -3.64 -20.32 23.48
N VAL A 72 -4.18 -19.65 22.47
CA VAL A 72 -3.44 -18.76 21.57
C VAL A 72 -3.25 -17.39 22.26
N ALA A 73 -2.03 -16.86 22.19
CA ALA A 73 -1.72 -15.54 22.73
C ALA A 73 -2.51 -14.43 22.00
N HIS A 74 -2.69 -13.29 22.68
CA HIS A 74 -3.40 -12.15 22.11
C HIS A 74 -2.75 -11.69 20.79
N ALA A 75 -3.55 -11.17 19.85
CA ALA A 75 -3.05 -10.79 18.53
C ALA A 75 -1.87 -9.80 18.56
N SER A 76 -1.81 -8.91 19.55
CA SER A 76 -0.69 -7.98 19.75
C SER A 76 0.59 -8.70 20.16
N GLU A 77 0.52 -9.64 21.12
CA GLU A 77 1.68 -10.43 21.55
C GLU A 77 2.20 -11.33 20.41
N LEU A 78 1.30 -11.87 19.59
CA LEU A 78 1.69 -12.63 18.41
C LEU A 78 2.34 -11.76 17.33
N ALA A 79 1.93 -10.49 17.20
CA ALA A 79 2.55 -9.55 16.27
C ALA A 79 3.99 -9.23 16.72
N GLU A 80 4.19 -8.91 18.00
CA GLU A 80 5.52 -8.70 18.58
C GLU A 80 6.42 -9.92 18.38
N ARG A 81 5.94 -11.12 18.68
CA ARG A 81 6.70 -12.36 18.44
C ARG A 81 6.98 -12.59 16.96
N ALA A 82 6.09 -12.18 16.06
CA ALA A 82 6.31 -12.33 14.62
C ALA A 82 7.39 -11.36 14.10
N GLU A 83 7.50 -10.17 14.69
CA GLU A 83 8.59 -9.23 14.39
C GLU A 83 9.94 -9.76 14.85
N GLU A 84 9.98 -10.45 15.99
CA GLU A 84 11.18 -11.13 16.49
C GLU A 84 11.44 -12.49 15.79
N ALA A 85 10.44 -13.06 15.13
CA ALA A 85 10.54 -14.36 14.48
C ALA A 85 11.04 -14.23 13.04
N GLY A 86 12.31 -14.54 12.84
CA GLY A 86 12.90 -14.60 11.51
C GLY A 86 14.39 -14.39 11.56
N ILE A 87 14.96 -14.27 10.37
CA ILE A 87 16.30 -13.72 10.17
C ILE A 87 16.07 -12.22 10.02
N ASP A 88 16.70 -11.41 10.86
CA ASP A 88 16.59 -9.95 10.74
C ASP A 88 17.25 -9.46 9.44
N ASP A 89 16.91 -8.25 9.00
CA ASP A 89 17.42 -7.71 7.73
C ASP A 89 18.96 -7.68 7.70
N ARG A 90 19.61 -7.45 8.85
CA ARG A 90 21.07 -7.41 8.95
C ARG A 90 21.67 -8.79 8.72
N GLU A 91 21.19 -9.79 9.44
CA GLU A 91 21.61 -11.19 9.31
C GLU A 91 21.33 -11.72 7.90
N TYR A 92 20.19 -11.33 7.31
CA TYR A 92 19.87 -11.70 5.93
C TYR A 92 20.87 -11.09 4.94
N LEU A 93 21.15 -9.79 5.04
CA LEU A 93 22.09 -9.08 4.17
C LEU A 93 23.49 -9.66 4.29
N GLU A 94 23.99 -9.86 5.51
CA GLU A 94 25.29 -10.50 5.76
C GLU A 94 25.34 -11.92 5.17
N GLY A 95 24.26 -12.69 5.33
CA GLY A 95 24.14 -14.05 4.81
C GLY A 95 24.17 -14.14 3.27
N VAL A 96 23.71 -13.11 2.56
CA VAL A 96 23.82 -13.01 1.09
C VAL A 96 25.07 -12.27 0.62
N GLY A 97 25.96 -11.89 1.53
CA GLY A 97 27.23 -11.20 1.24
C GLY A 97 27.10 -9.71 0.95
N ILE A 98 26.01 -9.07 1.40
CA ILE A 98 25.80 -7.63 1.35
C ILE A 98 26.16 -7.03 2.71
N ASP A 99 26.92 -5.92 2.70
CA ASP A 99 27.26 -5.17 3.92
C ASP A 99 26.04 -4.35 4.39
N PRO A 100 25.42 -4.70 5.53
CA PRO A 100 24.24 -4.00 6.03
C PRO A 100 24.56 -2.56 6.46
N ASP A 101 25.75 -2.30 7.03
CA ASP A 101 26.13 -0.96 7.48
C ASP A 101 26.30 -0.02 6.27
N ALA A 102 26.73 -0.57 5.11
CA ALA A 102 26.77 0.16 3.85
C ALA A 102 25.37 0.46 3.29
N VAL A 103 24.39 -0.44 3.49
CA VAL A 103 22.99 -0.24 3.07
C VAL A 103 22.32 0.84 3.93
N ASP A 104 22.46 0.76 5.25
CA ASP A 104 21.91 1.75 6.19
C ASP A 104 22.51 3.14 5.94
N ALA A 105 23.83 3.20 5.70
CA ALA A 105 24.50 4.46 5.36
C ALA A 105 24.03 5.07 4.02
N VAL A 106 23.41 4.28 3.13
CA VAL A 106 22.77 4.79 1.90
C VAL A 106 21.33 5.19 2.15
N ALA A 107 20.60 4.51 3.04
CA ALA A 107 19.25 4.86 3.44
C ALA A 107 19.19 6.21 4.19
N ASP A 108 20.17 6.47 5.07
CA ASP A 108 20.29 7.74 5.81
C ASP A 108 20.88 8.88 4.98
N ARG A 109 21.45 8.59 3.81
CA ARG A 109 21.84 9.64 2.88
C ARG A 109 20.57 10.12 2.16
N PRO A 110 20.28 11.42 2.14
CA PRO A 110 19.36 11.93 1.15
C PRO A 110 19.94 11.53 -0.21
N SER A 111 19.24 10.65 -0.91
CA SER A 111 19.62 10.24 -2.26
C SER A 111 19.91 11.52 -3.06
N PRO A 112 20.94 11.58 -3.92
CA PRO A 112 21.17 12.69 -4.85
C PRO A 112 20.09 12.71 -5.98
N GLY A 113 18.84 12.66 -5.57
CA GLY A 113 17.61 12.46 -6.33
C GLY A 113 16.37 12.15 -5.47
N GLY A 114 16.47 12.09 -4.14
CA GLY A 114 15.36 11.86 -3.21
C GLY A 114 15.27 12.96 -2.16
N GLY A 115 14.88 14.17 -2.59
CA GLY A 115 14.61 15.30 -1.70
C GLY A 115 13.13 15.35 -1.34
N GLY A 116 12.79 14.96 -0.11
CA GLY A 116 11.53 15.32 0.50
C GLY A 116 11.53 16.79 0.95
N THR A 117 10.45 17.49 0.59
CA THR A 117 9.95 18.75 1.15
C THR A 117 10.71 20.05 0.88
N SER A 118 10.60 20.52 -0.37
CA SER A 118 10.34 21.94 -0.65
C SER A 118 9.68 22.10 -2.04
N GLY A 119 8.36 21.90 -2.12
CA GLY A 119 7.49 22.43 -3.19
C GLY A 119 7.83 22.16 -4.67
N GLY A 120 8.74 21.24 -4.99
CA GLY A 120 9.13 20.90 -6.36
C GLY A 120 8.64 19.52 -6.75
N ARG A 121 7.98 19.41 -7.90
CA ARG A 121 7.63 18.12 -8.53
C ARG A 121 8.90 17.27 -8.66
N SER A 122 8.85 15.99 -8.29
CA SER A 122 9.97 15.08 -8.48
C SER A 122 10.28 14.90 -9.97
N ARG A 123 11.53 14.57 -10.34
CA ARG A 123 11.92 14.41 -11.76
C ARG A 123 11.06 13.37 -12.50
N ILE A 124 10.60 12.33 -11.81
CA ILE A 124 9.71 11.31 -12.38
C ILE A 124 8.28 11.85 -12.55
N GLU A 125 7.79 12.70 -11.64
CA GLU A 125 6.50 13.37 -11.80
C GLU A 125 6.51 14.36 -12.96
N ILE A 126 7.60 15.11 -13.13
CA ILE A 126 7.78 16.01 -14.27
C ILE A 126 7.74 15.23 -15.59
N VAL A 127 8.39 14.07 -15.68
CA VAL A 127 8.34 13.23 -16.89
C VAL A 127 6.97 12.61 -17.11
N ARG A 128 6.25 12.21 -16.05
CA ARG A 128 4.85 11.74 -16.18
C ARG A 128 3.92 12.84 -16.68
N GLU A 129 4.05 14.05 -16.15
CA GLU A 129 3.28 15.21 -16.58
C GLU A 129 3.62 15.58 -18.03
N ALA A 130 4.90 15.53 -18.41
CA ALA A 130 5.33 15.75 -19.78
C ALA A 130 4.66 14.80 -20.78
N VAL A 131 4.40 13.54 -20.40
CA VAL A 131 3.69 12.57 -21.26
C VAL A 131 2.23 12.98 -21.51
N ASP A 132 1.59 13.63 -20.53
CA ASP A 132 0.17 14.03 -20.61
C ASP A 132 -0.01 15.44 -21.20
N ALA A 133 0.90 16.37 -20.87
CA ALA A 133 0.79 17.79 -21.15
C ALA A 133 1.60 18.27 -22.37
N ALA A 134 2.50 17.45 -22.93
CA ALA A 134 3.26 17.85 -24.11
C ALA A 134 2.34 18.00 -25.34
N GLU A 135 2.46 19.15 -26.01
CA GLU A 135 1.73 19.43 -27.26
C GLU A 135 2.02 18.38 -28.34
N GLU A 136 3.26 17.89 -28.37
CA GLU A 136 3.69 16.73 -29.13
C GLU A 136 4.20 15.65 -28.17
N PRO A 137 3.43 14.60 -27.88
CA PRO A 137 3.83 13.54 -26.96
C PRO A 137 4.80 12.55 -27.65
N THR A 138 5.81 13.08 -28.33
CA THR A 138 6.96 12.34 -28.86
C THR A 138 8.05 12.31 -27.79
N GLU A 139 9.05 11.45 -27.95
CA GLU A 139 10.20 11.42 -27.03
C GLU A 139 10.88 12.80 -26.96
N GLU A 140 11.07 13.45 -28.10
CA GLU A 140 11.67 14.78 -28.18
C GLU A 140 10.80 15.84 -27.48
N GLY A 141 9.47 15.81 -27.66
CA GLY A 141 8.57 16.73 -26.98
C GLY A 141 8.53 16.55 -25.46
N ILE A 142 8.55 15.29 -25.00
CA ILE A 142 8.60 14.95 -23.57
C ILE A 142 9.92 15.38 -22.94
N VAL A 143 11.04 15.11 -23.63
CA VAL A 143 12.38 15.51 -23.16
C VAL A 143 12.51 17.03 -23.14
N SER A 144 11.98 17.74 -24.14
CA SER A 144 11.98 19.20 -24.19
C SER A 144 11.15 19.81 -23.06
N TYR A 145 9.96 19.25 -22.78
CA TYR A 145 9.11 19.67 -21.68
C TYR A 145 9.82 19.47 -20.34
N ALA A 146 10.36 18.26 -20.10
CA ALA A 146 11.04 17.94 -18.85
C ALA A 146 12.32 18.78 -18.64
N ALA A 147 13.02 19.13 -19.73
CA ALA A 147 14.18 20.02 -19.68
C ALA A 147 13.81 21.46 -19.29
N ALA A 148 12.63 21.97 -19.70
CA ALA A 148 12.13 23.27 -19.27
C ALA A 148 11.88 23.32 -17.75
N ASP A 149 11.53 22.19 -17.15
CA ASP A 149 11.32 22.00 -15.71
C ASP A 149 12.58 21.52 -14.96
N GLY A 150 13.76 21.53 -15.60
CA GLY A 150 15.05 21.26 -14.96
C GLY A 150 15.48 19.79 -14.89
N VAL A 151 14.85 18.91 -15.67
CA VAL A 151 15.29 17.52 -15.83
C VAL A 151 16.29 17.42 -17.00
N PRO A 152 17.53 16.96 -16.79
CA PRO A 152 18.48 16.76 -17.88
C PRO A 152 17.93 15.81 -18.94
N ALA A 153 18.23 16.06 -20.22
CA ALA A 153 17.64 15.32 -21.33
C ALA A 153 17.91 13.81 -21.28
N GLU A 154 19.11 13.41 -20.87
CA GLU A 154 19.43 11.98 -20.68
C GLU A 154 18.62 11.35 -19.55
N THR A 155 18.50 12.05 -18.41
CA THR A 155 17.66 11.60 -17.30
C THR A 155 16.19 11.48 -17.72
N ALA A 156 15.67 12.41 -18.53
CA ALA A 156 14.30 12.34 -19.02
C ALA A 156 14.05 11.11 -19.89
N ARG A 157 14.99 10.75 -20.79
CA ARG A 157 14.91 9.54 -21.62
C ARG A 157 14.95 8.27 -20.77
N ASP A 158 15.86 8.20 -19.81
CA ASP A 158 15.99 7.05 -18.90
C ASP A 158 14.71 6.84 -18.08
N LEU A 159 14.12 7.92 -17.58
CA LEU A 159 12.87 7.88 -16.82
C LEU A 159 11.68 7.47 -17.70
N LEU A 160 11.61 7.95 -18.95
CA LEU A 160 10.56 7.57 -19.89
C LEU A 160 10.63 6.07 -20.25
N GLU A 161 11.82 5.55 -20.54
CA GLU A 161 12.03 4.12 -20.79
C GLU A 161 11.69 3.29 -19.54
N LYS A 162 12.00 3.78 -18.34
CA LYS A 162 11.62 3.13 -17.09
C LYS A 162 10.10 3.05 -16.90
N LEU A 163 9.37 4.12 -17.21
CA LEU A 163 7.89 4.13 -17.16
C LEU A 163 7.28 3.17 -18.18
N ARG A 164 7.87 3.08 -19.38
CA ARG A 164 7.47 2.12 -20.40
C ARG A 164 7.68 0.66 -19.96
N ARG A 165 8.84 0.34 -19.40
CA ARG A 165 9.14 -1.02 -18.87
C ARG A 165 8.20 -1.44 -17.76
N ARG A 166 7.70 -0.49 -16.97
CA ARG A 166 6.72 -0.73 -15.90
C ARG A 166 5.28 -0.83 -16.39
N GLY A 167 5.02 -0.52 -17.66
CA GLY A 167 3.67 -0.48 -18.21
C GLY A 167 2.85 0.71 -17.73
N GLU A 168 3.49 1.78 -17.25
CA GLU A 168 2.82 3.03 -16.87
C GLU A 168 2.63 3.96 -18.09
N VAL A 169 3.46 3.79 -19.12
CA VAL A 169 3.40 4.52 -20.38
C VAL A 169 3.38 3.54 -21.54
N SER A 170 2.49 3.77 -22.50
CA SER A 170 2.39 3.06 -23.77
C SER A 170 2.97 3.91 -24.91
N GLU A 171 3.76 3.31 -25.79
CA GLU A 171 4.25 3.93 -27.01
C GLU A 171 3.51 3.34 -28.22
N SER A 172 3.02 4.20 -29.10
CA SER A 172 2.37 3.81 -30.36
C SER A 172 2.76 4.80 -31.45
N ARG A 173 3.53 4.30 -32.44
CA ARG A 173 3.99 5.08 -33.61
C ARG A 173 4.80 6.32 -33.22
N GLY A 174 5.68 6.18 -32.23
CA GLY A 174 6.53 7.26 -31.72
C GLY A 174 5.81 8.27 -30.84
N ARG A 175 4.55 7.99 -30.45
CA ARG A 175 3.78 8.81 -29.52
C ARG A 175 3.53 8.06 -28.22
N TYR A 176 3.77 8.72 -27.10
CA TYR A 176 3.63 8.18 -25.76
C TYR A 176 2.29 8.60 -25.15
N ARG A 177 1.71 7.75 -24.30
CA ARG A 177 0.52 8.05 -23.49
C ARG A 177 0.59 7.29 -22.17
N LEU A 178 -0.02 7.84 -21.12
CA LEU A 178 -0.20 7.13 -19.85
C LEU A 178 -1.26 6.01 -20.00
N ILE A 179 -1.12 4.94 -19.21
CA ILE A 179 -2.08 3.82 -19.11
C ILE A 179 -2.96 3.98 -17.88
#